data_AF-A0A1V5QU37-F1
#
_entry.id   AF-A0A1V5QU37-F1
#
_cell.length_a   1.000
_cell.length_b   1.000
_cell.length_c   1.000
_cell.angle_alpha   90.00
_cell.angle_beta   90.00
_cell.angle_gamma   90.00
#
_symmetry.space_group_name_H-M   'P 1'
#
loop_
_entity.id
_entity.type
_entity.pdbx_description
1 polymer ?
#
loop_
_entity_poly.entity_id
_entity_poly.type
_entity_poly.pdbx_seq_one_letter_code
_entity_poly.pdbx_strand_id
1 'polypeptide(L)'
;MKTARYLLFPCLLMSTAALAADTYQCVLIKDAGKDGYKQDATQRVELTIDGSNITQRIRIEAATKEVHFKTCTPLSKDGSNFSRWFESECRELGSTDGKSYMFEPFLYGAYAGISPVITPDYVLYKEIADASKSAGVAVPERTFIIYAERKPIYEFFCRKP
;
A
#
# COMPACT_ATOMS: atom_id res chain seq x y z
N MET A 1 -37.60 38.18 -45.15
CA MET A 1 -37.13 37.99 -43.76
C MET A 1 -36.71 36.53 -43.60
N LYS A 2 -35.42 36.25 -43.38
CA LYS A 2 -34.88 34.89 -43.27
C LYS A 2 -34.65 34.55 -41.80
N THR A 3 -35.40 33.58 -41.28
CA THR A 3 -35.30 33.07 -39.91
C THR A 3 -34.10 32.13 -39.79
N ALA A 4 -33.09 32.55 -39.04
CA ALA A 4 -31.95 31.70 -38.68
C ALA A 4 -32.37 30.72 -37.57
N ARG A 5 -32.27 29.41 -37.84
CA ARG A 5 -32.41 28.34 -36.84
C ARG A 5 -31.05 28.10 -36.21
N TYR A 6 -30.89 28.48 -34.94
CA TYR A 6 -29.74 28.09 -34.13
C TYR A 6 -29.92 26.65 -33.66
N LEU A 7 -29.05 25.75 -34.14
CA LEU A 7 -28.88 24.40 -33.61
C LEU A 7 -28.15 24.50 -32.28
N LEU A 8 -28.89 24.31 -31.18
CA LEU A 8 -28.32 24.07 -29.85
C LEU A 8 -27.59 22.73 -29.88
N PHE A 9 -26.27 22.77 -29.92
CA PHE A 9 -25.42 21.61 -29.63
C PHE A 9 -25.58 21.27 -28.14
N PRO A 10 -26.12 20.08 -27.78
CA PRO A 10 -26.05 19.65 -26.40
C PRO A 10 -24.59 19.28 -26.12
N CYS A 11 -23.91 20.12 -25.35
CA CYS A 11 -22.60 19.83 -24.81
C CYS A 11 -22.77 18.65 -23.85
N LEU A 12 -22.57 17.43 -24.36
CA LEU A 12 -22.42 16.21 -23.58
C LEU A 12 -21.15 16.38 -22.73
N LEU A 13 -21.32 16.97 -21.55
CA LEU A 13 -20.33 16.92 -20.48
C LEU A 13 -20.18 15.45 -20.11
N MET A 14 -19.20 14.77 -20.71
CA MET A 14 -18.68 13.53 -20.19
C MET A 14 -18.03 13.86 -18.84
N SER A 15 -18.80 13.74 -17.77
CA SER A 15 -18.29 13.69 -16.41
C SER A 15 -17.41 12.45 -16.29
N THR A 16 -16.12 12.59 -16.61
CA THR A 16 -15.12 11.62 -16.14
C THR A 16 -15.09 11.76 -14.63
N ALA A 17 -15.77 10.85 -13.93
CA ALA A 17 -15.58 10.68 -12.51
C ALA A 17 -14.10 10.33 -12.31
N ALA A 18 -13.29 11.32 -11.94
CA ALA A 18 -11.95 11.06 -11.45
C ALA A 18 -12.13 10.20 -10.20
N LEU A 19 -11.71 8.93 -10.26
CA LEU A 19 -11.61 8.12 -9.06
C LEU A 19 -10.65 8.85 -8.12
N ALA A 20 -11.14 9.21 -6.94
CA ALA A 20 -10.31 9.90 -5.96
C ALA A 20 -9.18 8.96 -5.53
N ALA A 21 -7.94 9.44 -5.55
CA ALA A 21 -6.80 8.69 -5.06
C ALA A 21 -7.01 8.33 -3.57
N ASP A 22 -6.91 7.05 -3.23
CA ASP A 22 -6.97 6.61 -1.85
C ASP A 22 -5.61 6.83 -1.19
N THR A 23 -5.59 7.54 -0.06
CA THR A 23 -4.38 7.77 0.73
C THR A 23 -4.50 7.08 2.09
N TYR A 24 -3.42 6.43 2.52
CA TYR A 24 -3.34 5.70 3.76
C TYR A 24 -2.09 6.09 4.56
N GLN A 25 -2.23 6.08 5.88
CA GLN A 25 -1.13 6.11 6.84
C GLN A 25 -0.95 4.69 7.37
N CYS A 26 0.21 4.09 7.09
CA CYS A 26 0.54 2.74 7.52
C CYS A 26 1.57 2.78 8.64
N VAL A 27 1.27 2.11 9.75
CA VAL A 27 2.16 2.01 10.92
C VAL A 27 2.62 0.57 11.07
N LEU A 28 3.91 0.40 11.38
CA LEU A 28 4.50 -0.92 11.56
C LEU A 28 3.87 -1.64 12.75
N ILE A 29 3.50 -2.89 12.56
CA ILE A 29 3.09 -3.81 13.62
C ILE A 29 4.22 -4.80 13.85
N LYS A 30 4.69 -4.90 15.09
CA LYS A 30 5.78 -5.79 15.50
C LYS A 30 5.25 -6.85 16.45
N ASP A 31 5.75 -8.07 16.30
CA ASP A 31 5.63 -9.10 17.32
C ASP A 31 6.47 -8.69 18.55
N ALA A 32 5.80 -8.58 19.70
CA ALA A 32 6.37 -8.31 21.01
C ALA A 32 6.41 -9.57 21.90
N GLY A 33 6.35 -10.75 21.28
CA GLY A 33 6.44 -12.05 21.93
C GLY A 33 5.23 -12.34 22.80
N LYS A 34 5.46 -12.49 24.11
CA LYS A 34 4.39 -12.82 25.07
C LYS A 34 3.33 -11.71 25.21
N ASP A 35 3.69 -10.48 24.86
CA ASP A 35 2.78 -9.33 24.87
C ASP A 35 1.92 -9.26 23.60
N GLY A 36 2.04 -10.23 22.69
CA GLY A 36 1.39 -10.22 21.39
C GLY A 36 2.00 -9.16 20.47
N TYR A 37 1.18 -8.42 19.74
CA TYR A 37 1.64 -7.39 18.81
C TYR A 37 1.62 -5.98 19.39
N LYS A 38 2.52 -5.11 18.91
CA LYS A 38 2.57 -3.67 19.25
C LYS A 38 2.78 -2.83 18.00
N GLN A 39 2.26 -1.61 18.01
CA GLN A 39 2.56 -0.62 16.98
C GLN A 39 3.91 0.06 17.23
N ASP A 40 4.67 0.29 16.16
CA ASP A 40 5.86 1.12 16.14
C ASP A 40 5.66 2.30 15.18
N ALA A 41 5.24 3.44 15.72
CA ALA A 41 4.95 4.65 14.94
C ALA A 41 6.21 5.35 14.39
N THR A 42 7.41 4.94 14.78
CA THR A 42 8.66 5.51 14.24
C THR A 42 8.94 5.02 12.82
N GLN A 43 8.34 3.89 12.44
CA GLN A 43 8.45 3.26 11.14
C GLN A 43 7.07 3.25 10.47
N ARG A 44 6.99 3.86 9.29
CA ARG A 44 5.72 4.16 8.65
C ARG A 44 5.82 4.14 7.13
N VAL A 45 4.66 3.97 6.49
CA VAL A 45 4.49 4.15 5.06
C VAL A 45 3.36 5.12 4.82
N GLU A 46 3.64 6.21 4.12
CA GLU A 46 2.59 7.01 3.47
C GLU A 46 2.31 6.33 2.13
N LEU A 47 1.09 5.83 1.92
CA LEU A 47 0.70 5.06 0.73
C LEU A 47 -0.42 5.79 -0.02
N THR A 48 -0.26 5.98 -1.33
CA THR A 48 -1.32 6.50 -2.19
C THR A 48 -1.56 5.54 -3.35
N ILE A 49 -2.82 5.22 -3.61
CA ILE A 49 -3.28 4.36 -4.70
C ILE A 49 -4.25 5.16 -5.57
N ASP A 50 -3.88 5.38 -6.82
CA ASP A 50 -4.68 6.04 -7.85
C ASP A 50 -4.77 5.14 -9.09
N GLY A 51 -5.79 4.28 -9.11
CA GLY A 51 -5.91 3.22 -10.10
C GLY A 51 -4.71 2.27 -10.05
N SER A 52 -3.95 2.20 -11.14
CA SER A 52 -2.71 1.41 -11.21
C SER A 52 -1.46 2.16 -10.74
N ASN A 53 -1.57 3.45 -10.45
CA ASN A 53 -0.47 4.26 -9.96
C ASN A 53 -0.39 4.14 -8.44
N ILE A 54 0.74 3.61 -7.95
CA ILE A 54 0.99 3.41 -6.53
C ILE A 54 2.23 4.20 -6.17
N THR A 55 2.08 5.15 -5.24
CA THR A 55 3.21 5.86 -4.65
C THR A 55 3.31 5.51 -3.19
N GLN A 56 4.53 5.41 -2.70
CA GLN A 56 4.76 5.26 -1.27
C GLN A 56 6.00 6.03 -0.82
N ARG A 57 5.99 6.38 0.46
CA ARG A 57 7.16 6.92 1.17
C ARG A 57 7.38 6.07 2.41
N ILE A 58 8.42 5.24 2.38
CA ILE A 58 8.71 4.27 3.43
C ILE A 58 9.80 4.85 4.33
N ARG A 59 9.49 4.94 5.63
CA ARG A 59 10.46 5.22 6.69
C ARG A 59 10.64 3.96 7.53
N ILE A 60 11.84 3.40 7.50
CA ILE A 60 12.25 2.25 8.30
C ILE A 60 13.63 2.51 8.91
N GLU A 61 13.92 1.88 10.04
CA GLU A 61 15.21 2.05 10.73
C GLU A 61 16.38 1.49 9.91
N ALA A 62 16.12 0.48 9.08
CA ALA A 62 17.11 -0.17 8.24
C ALA A 62 17.50 0.63 6.98
N ALA A 63 17.07 1.89 6.86
CA ALA A 63 17.44 2.78 5.77
C ALA A 63 17.85 4.16 6.31
N THR A 64 18.87 4.77 5.69
CA THR A 64 19.38 6.08 6.15
C THR A 64 18.46 7.25 5.83
N LYS A 65 17.47 7.05 4.96
CA LYS A 65 16.48 8.02 4.50
C LYS A 65 15.17 7.33 4.16
N GLU A 66 14.14 8.12 3.85
CA GLU A 66 12.93 7.59 3.24
C GLU A 66 13.23 6.95 1.88
N VAL A 67 12.70 5.74 1.70
CA VAL A 67 12.87 4.94 0.49
C VAL A 67 11.53 4.70 -0.18
N HIS A 68 11.58 4.22 -1.41
CA HIS A 68 10.42 3.85 -2.18
C HIS A 68 10.75 2.69 -3.12
N PHE A 69 9.81 1.79 -3.38
CA PHE A 69 9.85 0.89 -4.52
C PHE A 69 9.51 1.63 -5.82
N LYS A 70 10.35 1.46 -6.84
CA LYS A 70 10.24 2.18 -8.12
C LYS A 70 9.12 1.65 -9.00
N THR A 71 8.86 0.35 -8.93
CA THR A 71 7.91 -0.33 -9.81
C THR A 71 6.85 -0.99 -8.96
N CYS A 72 5.58 -0.68 -9.20
CA CYS A 72 4.45 -1.35 -8.59
C CYS A 72 3.51 -1.86 -9.69
N THR A 73 3.13 -3.12 -9.61
CA THR A 73 2.30 -3.79 -10.63
C THR A 73 1.16 -4.58 -9.98
N PRO A 74 -0.05 -4.52 -10.53
CA PRO A 74 -1.13 -5.43 -10.13
C PRO A 74 -0.73 -6.90 -10.35
N LEU A 75 -1.11 -7.76 -9.41
CA LEU A 75 -0.85 -9.19 -9.49
C LEU A 75 -1.93 -9.90 -10.28
N SER A 76 -1.50 -10.76 -11.20
CA SER A 76 -2.38 -11.74 -11.82
C SER A 76 -2.72 -12.84 -10.80
N LYS A 77 -3.98 -13.26 -10.75
CA LYS A 77 -4.44 -14.35 -9.87
C LYS A 77 -3.98 -15.69 -10.44
N ASP A 78 -2.73 -16.03 -10.18
CA ASP A 78 -2.05 -17.25 -10.65
C ASP A 78 -2.20 -18.46 -9.71
N GLY A 79 -2.95 -18.31 -8.62
CA GLY A 79 -3.19 -19.35 -7.63
C GLY A 79 -2.09 -19.48 -6.57
N SER A 80 -0.98 -18.73 -6.69
CA SER A 80 0.03 -18.67 -5.63
C SER A 80 -0.53 -18.02 -4.37
N ASN A 81 0.03 -18.39 -3.21
CA ASN A 81 -0.34 -17.74 -1.95
C ASN A 81 -0.12 -16.22 -2.00
N PHE A 82 0.97 -15.78 -2.63
CA PHE A 82 1.27 -14.37 -2.75
C PHE A 82 0.19 -13.61 -3.55
N SER A 83 -0.23 -14.12 -4.71
CA SER A 83 -1.31 -13.49 -5.50
C SER A 83 -2.70 -13.63 -4.88
N ARG A 84 -2.90 -14.58 -3.95
CA ARG A 84 -4.10 -14.69 -3.13
C ARG A 84 -4.15 -13.64 -2.03
N TRP A 85 -3.02 -13.33 -1.41
CA TRP A 85 -2.92 -12.36 -0.32
C TRP A 85 -2.87 -10.92 -0.83
N PHE A 86 -2.20 -10.67 -1.95
CA PHE A 86 -1.93 -9.31 -2.40
C PHE A 86 -2.65 -8.97 -3.71
N GLU A 87 -2.99 -7.69 -3.85
CA GLU A 87 -3.52 -7.09 -5.08
C GLU A 87 -2.39 -6.57 -5.95
N SER A 88 -1.34 -6.02 -5.33
CA SER A 88 -0.21 -5.43 -6.03
C SER A 88 1.12 -5.86 -5.42
N GLU A 89 2.14 -5.92 -6.27
CA GLU A 89 3.52 -6.13 -5.89
C GLU A 89 4.36 -4.91 -6.26
N CYS A 90 5.21 -4.46 -5.35
CA CYS A 90 6.18 -3.40 -5.58
C CYS A 90 7.61 -3.94 -5.48
N ARG A 91 8.49 -3.50 -6.37
CA ARG A 91 9.88 -3.97 -6.50
C ARG A 91 10.84 -2.81 -6.70
N GLU A 92 12.12 -3.14 -6.59
CA GLU A 92 13.24 -2.21 -6.83
C GLU A 92 13.24 -1.04 -5.85
N LEU A 93 13.72 -1.27 -4.63
CA LEU A 93 13.91 -0.22 -3.65
C LEU A 93 14.80 0.91 -4.23
N GLY A 94 14.51 2.14 -3.86
CA GLY A 94 15.09 3.38 -4.36
C GLY A 94 14.96 4.51 -3.34
N SER A 95 15.68 5.62 -3.53
CA SER A 95 15.52 6.83 -2.72
C SER A 95 14.44 7.75 -3.28
N THR A 96 13.57 8.28 -2.43
CA THR A 96 12.48 9.21 -2.81
C THR A 96 12.99 10.49 -3.49
N ASP A 97 14.23 10.91 -3.19
CA ASP A 97 14.85 12.12 -3.76
C ASP A 97 15.81 11.85 -4.92
N GLY A 98 15.94 10.59 -5.37
CA GLY A 98 16.88 10.17 -6.42
C GLY A 98 18.36 10.29 -6.02
N LYS A 99 18.68 10.66 -4.78
CA LYS A 99 20.05 10.76 -4.27
C LYS A 99 20.53 9.43 -3.71
N SER A 100 21.84 9.35 -3.46
CA SER A 100 22.44 8.20 -2.77
C SER A 100 21.75 7.94 -1.43
N TYR A 101 21.45 6.67 -1.20
CA TYR A 101 20.82 6.13 0.00
C TYR A 101 21.52 4.83 0.36
N MET A 102 21.43 4.44 1.63
CA MET A 102 21.93 3.15 2.12
C MET A 102 20.82 2.46 2.88
N PHE A 103 20.79 1.14 2.76
CA PHE A 103 19.92 0.27 3.53
C PHE A 103 20.68 -0.97 3.97
N GLU A 104 20.19 -1.62 5.02
CA GLU A 104 20.78 -2.84 5.54
C GLU A 104 20.82 -3.96 4.47
N PRO A 105 21.92 -4.71 4.31
CA PRO A 105 22.10 -5.66 3.22
C PRO A 105 20.97 -6.68 3.02
N PHE A 106 20.27 -7.05 4.09
CA PHE A 106 19.14 -7.99 4.00
C PHE A 106 17.96 -7.44 3.17
N LEU A 107 17.87 -6.13 2.94
CA LEU A 107 16.86 -5.52 2.07
C LEU A 107 17.24 -5.57 0.59
N TYR A 108 18.39 -6.15 0.24
CA TYR A 108 18.76 -6.35 -1.15
C TYR A 108 17.77 -7.30 -1.84
N GLY A 109 17.17 -6.84 -2.94
CA GLY A 109 16.13 -7.60 -3.64
C GLY A 109 14.79 -7.65 -2.89
N ALA A 110 14.60 -6.80 -1.88
CA ALA A 110 13.31 -6.67 -1.21
C ALA A 110 12.20 -6.31 -2.20
N TYR A 111 10.99 -6.75 -1.88
CA TYR A 111 9.76 -6.45 -2.59
C TYR A 111 8.64 -6.23 -1.57
N ALA A 112 7.54 -5.61 -1.97
CA ALA A 112 6.39 -5.42 -1.10
C ALA A 112 5.11 -5.96 -1.71
N GLY A 113 4.26 -6.54 -0.87
CA GLY A 113 2.88 -6.89 -1.18
C GLY A 113 1.93 -5.85 -0.59
N ILE A 114 0.96 -5.40 -1.38
CA ILE A 114 -0.14 -4.54 -0.93
C ILE A 114 -1.42 -5.36 -0.99
N SER A 115 -2.09 -5.53 0.15
CA SER A 115 -3.33 -6.31 0.20
C SER A 115 -4.43 -5.62 -0.60
N PRO A 116 -5.48 -6.35 -1.05
CA PRO A 116 -6.74 -5.70 -1.39
C PRO A 116 -7.31 -4.95 -0.17
N VAL A 117 -8.41 -4.22 -0.38
CA VAL A 117 -9.21 -3.72 0.76
C VAL A 117 -9.61 -4.90 1.64
N ILE A 118 -9.32 -4.79 2.92
CA ILE A 118 -9.53 -5.85 3.90
C ILE A 118 -11.00 -5.81 4.35
N THR A 119 -11.71 -6.86 4.00
CA THR A 119 -13.09 -7.15 4.40
C THR A 119 -13.13 -8.46 5.19
N PRO A 120 -14.21 -8.78 5.92
CA PRO A 120 -14.31 -10.01 6.72
C PRO A 120 -14.10 -11.33 5.95
N ASP A 121 -14.28 -11.33 4.63
CA ASP A 121 -14.03 -12.47 3.73
C ASP A 121 -12.58 -12.55 3.22
N TYR A 122 -11.73 -11.57 3.55
CA TYR A 122 -10.31 -11.62 3.21
C TYR A 122 -9.62 -12.81 3.92
N VAL A 123 -8.77 -13.53 3.18
CA VAL A 123 -8.21 -14.82 3.62
C VAL A 123 -7.34 -14.74 4.88
N LEU A 124 -6.76 -13.57 5.19
CA LEU A 124 -5.99 -13.32 6.42
C LEU A 124 -6.74 -12.42 7.42
N TYR A 125 -8.06 -12.24 7.25
CA TYR A 125 -8.83 -11.30 8.06
C TYR A 125 -8.73 -11.62 9.56
N LYS A 126 -8.83 -12.89 9.93
CA LYS A 126 -8.81 -13.32 11.34
C LYS A 126 -7.46 -12.99 11.99
N GLU A 127 -6.37 -13.34 11.32
CA GLU A 127 -5.00 -13.09 11.78
C GLU A 127 -4.75 -11.59 11.94
N ILE A 128 -5.18 -10.79 10.96
CA ILE A 128 -5.05 -9.32 11.00
C ILE A 128 -5.92 -8.72 12.11
N ALA A 129 -7.13 -9.22 12.32
CA ALA A 129 -8.01 -8.78 13.39
C ALA A 129 -7.44 -9.09 14.77
N ASP A 130 -6.88 -10.29 14.96
CA ASP A 130 -6.24 -10.71 16.20
C ASP A 130 -4.98 -9.86 16.48
N ALA A 131 -4.14 -9.62 15.47
CA ALA A 131 -2.98 -8.73 15.59
C ALA A 131 -3.38 -7.28 15.89
N SER A 132 -4.44 -6.76 15.25
CA SER A 132 -4.96 -5.41 15.49
C SER A 132 -5.46 -5.27 16.94
N LYS A 133 -6.24 -6.25 17.41
CA LYS A 133 -6.72 -6.30 18.79
C LYS A 133 -5.57 -6.34 19.77
N SER A 134 -4.56 -7.17 19.52
CA SER A 134 -3.38 -7.28 20.38
C SER A 134 -2.60 -5.96 20.43
N ALA A 135 -2.44 -5.29 19.29
CA ALA A 135 -1.74 -4.01 19.20
C ALA A 135 -2.57 -2.80 19.68
N GLY A 136 -3.83 -3.01 20.10
CA GLY A 136 -4.71 -1.95 20.58
C GLY A 136 -5.13 -0.97 19.49
N VAL A 137 -5.25 -1.43 18.25
CA VAL A 137 -5.58 -0.61 17.07
C VAL A 137 -6.77 -1.18 16.30
N ALA A 138 -7.44 -0.35 15.52
CA ALA A 138 -8.50 -0.81 14.62
C ALA A 138 -7.95 -1.74 13.53
N VAL A 139 -8.78 -2.65 13.02
CA VAL A 139 -8.47 -3.47 11.84
C VAL A 139 -8.11 -2.52 10.68
N PRO A 140 -6.97 -2.73 9.99
CA PRO A 140 -6.57 -1.87 8.90
C PRO A 140 -7.47 -2.03 7.67
N GLU A 141 -7.52 -1.01 6.84
CA GLU A 141 -8.17 -1.08 5.53
C GLU A 141 -7.32 -1.84 4.52
N ARG A 142 -5.99 -1.78 4.66
CA ARG A 142 -5.02 -2.54 3.85
C ARG A 142 -3.77 -2.88 4.67
N THR A 143 -3.00 -3.85 4.22
CA THR A 143 -1.63 -4.07 4.70
C THR A 143 -0.63 -3.74 3.60
N PHE A 144 0.50 -3.18 4.00
CA PHE A 144 1.69 -3.04 3.17
C PHE A 144 2.78 -3.89 3.83
N ILE A 145 3.28 -4.93 3.16
CA ILE A 145 4.22 -5.88 3.75
C ILE A 145 5.49 -5.95 2.91
N ILE A 146 6.63 -5.63 3.51
CA ILE A 146 7.95 -5.77 2.88
C ILE A 146 8.49 -7.15 3.15
N TYR A 147 8.85 -7.84 2.07
CA TYR A 147 9.51 -9.13 2.07
C TYR A 147 10.98 -9.00 1.67
N ALA A 148 11.82 -9.78 2.32
CA ALA A 148 13.17 -10.08 1.85
C ALA A 148 13.45 -11.57 2.07
N GLU A 149 14.22 -12.18 1.16
CA GLU A 149 14.50 -13.64 1.20
C GLU A 149 13.23 -14.50 1.38
N ARG A 150 12.11 -14.07 0.79
CA ARG A 150 10.77 -14.71 0.88
C ARG A 150 10.15 -14.75 2.27
N LYS A 151 10.62 -13.90 3.19
CA LYS A 151 10.05 -13.76 4.54
C LYS A 151 9.51 -12.34 4.74
N PRO A 152 8.37 -12.16 5.42
CA PRO A 152 7.93 -10.84 5.82
C PRO A 152 8.91 -10.27 6.84
N ILE A 153 9.41 -9.05 6.58
CA ILE A 153 10.36 -8.35 7.47
C ILE A 153 9.69 -7.14 8.12
N TYR A 154 8.80 -6.47 7.38
CA TYR A 154 8.01 -5.36 7.91
C TYR A 154 6.55 -5.52 7.51
N GLU A 155 5.66 -5.48 8.49
CA GLU A 155 4.20 -5.57 8.29
C GLU A 155 3.53 -4.28 8.76
N PHE A 156 3.08 -3.46 7.81
CA PHE A 156 2.44 -2.18 8.10
C PHE A 156 0.93 -2.29 7.96
N PHE A 157 0.20 -1.78 8.95
CA PHE A 157 -1.26 -1.72 8.97
C PHE A 157 -1.70 -0.33 8.53
N CYS A 158 -2.36 -0.25 7.37
CA CYS A 158 -2.74 0.98 6.68
C CYS A 158 -4.19 1.38 6.99
N ARG A 159 -4.41 2.64 7.33
CA ARG A 159 -5.72 3.23 7.60
C ARG A 159 -5.83 4.57 6.89
N LYS A 160 -7.05 5.01 6.56
CA LYS A 160 -7.25 6.39 6.12
C LYS A 160 -6.82 7.36 7.24
N PRO A 161 -6.22 8.51 6.88
CA PRO A 161 -5.76 9.52 7.83
C PRO A 161 -6.90 10.14 8.64
#